data_AF-A0A8C4XCP5-F1
#
_entry.id   AF-A0A8C4XCP5-F1
#
_cell.length_a   1.000
_cell.length_b   1.000
_cell.length_c   1.000
_cell.angle_alpha   90.00
_cell.angle_beta   90.00
_cell.angle_gamma   90.00
#
_symmetry.space_group_name_H-M   'P 1'
#
loop_
_entity.id
_entity.type
_entity.pdbx_description
1 polymer ?
#
loop_
_entity_poly.entity_id
_entity_poly.type
_entity_poly.pdbx_seq_one_letter_code
_entity_poly.pdbx_strand_id
1 'polypeptide(L)'
;MTSVDFEKLRMSGAGKAMAVLTSGGDAQGMNAAVRAVTRMGIYVGAKVYLIYEGYQGLVDGGDNIKLANWLSVSNIIQLGGTIIGSARCKEFMTREGRLSAAYNLVQRRITNLCVCGGDGSLTGANIFRTEWSGLLEELVKTGKITEAVAKQYRHLNIVGLVGSIDNDFCGTDMTIGADSALHRIMEVIDAITTTAQRYAPSSFC
;
A
#
# COMPACT_ATOMS: atom_id res chain seq x y z
N MET A 1 14.30 19.81 18.96
CA MET A 1 14.95 19.01 17.90
C MET A 1 16.09 19.82 17.34
N THR A 2 17.33 19.34 17.49
CA THR A 2 18.53 20.06 17.05
C THR A 2 18.81 19.81 15.57
N SER A 3 19.62 20.65 14.91
CA SER A 3 20.01 20.46 13.49
C SER A 3 20.65 19.09 13.23
N VAL A 4 21.38 18.57 14.21
CA VAL A 4 22.03 17.24 14.19
C VAL A 4 21.01 16.09 14.14
N ASP A 5 19.83 16.26 14.72
CA ASP A 5 18.78 15.23 14.73
C ASP A 5 18.13 15.07 13.35
N PHE A 6 17.96 16.16 12.61
CA PHE A 6 17.40 16.14 11.25
C PHE A 6 18.35 15.52 10.23
N GLU A 7 19.65 15.71 10.40
CA GLU A 7 20.66 15.12 9.52
C GLU A 7 20.77 13.60 9.72
N LYS A 8 20.69 13.13 10.98
CA LYS A 8 20.57 11.70 11.28
C LYS A 8 19.30 11.09 10.68
N LEU A 9 18.17 11.78 10.79
CA LEU A 9 16.91 11.32 10.21
C LEU A 9 16.99 11.20 8.68
N ARG A 10 17.57 12.20 8.01
CA ARG A 10 17.79 12.23 6.55
C ARG A 10 18.65 11.09 6.02
N MET A 11 19.48 10.48 6.87
CA MET A 11 20.37 9.38 6.48
C MET A 11 19.90 8.01 6.98
N SER A 12 18.81 7.93 7.75
CA SER A 12 18.32 6.69 8.36
C SER A 12 17.89 5.59 7.36
N GLY A 13 17.51 5.99 6.15
CA GLY A 13 17.14 5.13 5.04
C GLY A 13 18.23 4.91 3.99
N ALA A 14 19.41 5.53 4.15
CA ALA A 14 20.48 5.45 3.17
C ALA A 14 20.90 3.99 2.90
N GLY A 15 20.97 3.62 1.61
CA GLY A 15 21.31 2.26 1.18
C GLY A 15 20.17 1.24 1.30
N LYS A 16 19.00 1.62 1.83
CA LYS A 16 17.81 0.75 1.89
C LYS A 16 16.90 0.99 0.69
N ALA A 17 16.16 -0.04 0.31
CA ALA A 17 15.10 0.05 -0.67
C ALA A 17 13.76 -0.36 -0.03
N MET A 18 12.72 0.40 -0.36
CA MET A 18 11.35 0.17 0.07
C MET A 18 10.39 0.23 -1.11
N ALA A 19 9.26 -0.44 -0.99
CA ALA A 19 8.19 -0.35 -1.97
C ALA A 19 6.85 -0.03 -1.31
N VAL A 20 5.97 0.62 -2.05
CA VAL A 20 4.58 0.88 -1.66
C VAL A 20 3.63 0.30 -2.70
N LEU A 21 2.59 -0.37 -2.24
CA LEU A 21 1.52 -0.90 -3.07
C LEU A 21 0.16 -0.58 -2.43
N THR A 22 -0.85 -0.39 -3.26
CA THR A 22 -2.25 -0.34 -2.84
C THR A 22 -2.96 -1.60 -3.30
N SER A 23 -3.77 -2.22 -2.45
CA SER A 23 -4.47 -3.45 -2.78
C SER A 23 -5.85 -3.50 -2.14
N GLY A 24 -6.79 -4.17 -2.80
CA GLY A 24 -8.17 -4.31 -2.34
C GLY A 24 -9.10 -3.29 -3.00
N GLY A 25 -10.24 -3.03 -2.36
CA GLY A 25 -11.09 -1.90 -2.75
C GLY A 25 -10.32 -0.60 -2.57
N ASP A 26 -10.41 0.30 -3.54
CA ASP A 26 -9.79 1.61 -3.42
C ASP A 26 -10.60 2.49 -2.46
N ALA A 27 -9.90 3.42 -1.81
CA ALA A 27 -10.50 4.37 -0.89
C ALA A 27 -9.90 5.76 -1.13
N GLN A 28 -10.74 6.79 -1.05
CA GLN A 28 -10.27 8.17 -1.15
C GLN A 28 -9.24 8.44 -0.05
N GLY A 29 -8.10 9.04 -0.43
CA GLY A 29 -6.97 9.28 0.46
C GLY A 29 -5.81 8.29 0.33
N MET A 30 -5.97 7.16 -0.39
CA MET A 30 -4.85 6.26 -0.69
C MET A 30 -3.71 6.98 -1.44
N ASN A 31 -4.01 7.90 -2.36
CA ASN A 31 -3.02 8.74 -3.01
C ASN A 31 -2.21 9.62 -2.03
N ALA A 32 -2.87 10.14 -0.99
CA ALA A 32 -2.19 10.91 0.04
C ALA A 32 -1.24 10.03 0.86
N ALA A 33 -1.65 8.80 1.18
CA ALA A 33 -0.80 7.81 1.85
C ALA A 33 0.42 7.43 1.00
N VAL A 34 0.22 7.07 -0.27
CA VAL A 34 1.30 6.74 -1.22
C VAL A 34 2.28 7.91 -1.34
N ARG A 35 1.78 9.15 -1.42
CA ARG A 35 2.62 10.34 -1.47
C ARG A 35 3.43 10.53 -0.19
N ALA A 36 2.81 10.38 0.98
CA ALA A 36 3.47 10.56 2.26
C ALA A 36 4.62 9.55 2.43
N VAL A 37 4.33 8.26 2.19
CA VAL A 37 5.32 7.18 2.24
C VAL A 37 6.46 7.43 1.27
N THR A 38 6.14 7.80 0.02
CA THR A 38 7.15 8.06 -1.01
C THR A 38 8.04 9.25 -0.68
N ARG A 39 7.45 10.38 -0.31
CA ARG A 39 8.23 11.60 0.00
C ARG A 39 9.05 11.43 1.28
N MET A 40 8.50 10.76 2.30
CA MET A 40 9.24 10.50 3.52
C MET A 40 10.40 9.52 3.27
N GLY A 41 10.16 8.45 2.50
CA GLY A 41 11.20 7.50 2.10
C GLY A 41 12.36 8.17 1.36
N ILE A 42 12.05 9.04 0.39
CA ILE A 42 13.07 9.82 -0.33
C ILE A 42 13.78 10.81 0.63
N TYR A 43 13.03 11.46 1.51
CA TYR A 43 13.60 12.41 2.48
C TYR A 43 14.60 11.76 3.44
N VAL A 44 14.36 10.51 3.86
CA VAL A 44 15.30 9.74 4.69
C VAL A 44 16.41 9.02 3.91
N GLY A 45 16.51 9.27 2.60
CA GLY A 45 17.57 8.72 1.75
C GLY A 45 17.35 7.29 1.26
N ALA A 46 16.14 6.72 1.43
CA ALA A 46 15.81 5.40 0.91
C ALA A 46 15.43 5.46 -0.57
N LYS A 47 15.68 4.36 -1.30
CA LYS A 47 15.12 4.16 -2.65
C LYS A 47 13.69 3.68 -2.52
N VAL A 48 12.73 4.43 -3.07
CA VAL A 48 11.31 4.07 -2.99
C VAL A 48 10.82 3.56 -4.35
N TYR A 49 10.11 2.45 -4.35
CA TYR A 49 9.47 1.86 -5.53
C TYR A 49 7.93 1.93 -5.41
N LEU A 50 7.26 2.28 -6.49
CA LEU A 50 5.81 2.14 -6.63
C LEU A 50 5.53 0.80 -7.30
N ILE A 51 4.68 -0.01 -6.67
CA ILE A 51 4.17 -1.25 -7.25
C ILE A 51 2.78 -0.96 -7.79
N TYR A 52 2.63 -1.09 -9.10
CA TYR A 52 1.37 -0.90 -9.80
C TYR A 52 0.49 -2.15 -9.70
N GLU A 53 -0.83 -1.99 -9.80
CA GLU A 53 -1.81 -3.08 -9.78
C GLU A 53 -1.71 -4.00 -8.55
N GLY A 54 -1.35 -3.41 -7.40
CA GLY A 54 -1.30 -4.09 -6.11
C GLY A 54 -0.44 -5.35 -6.09
N TYR A 55 -1.01 -6.45 -5.58
CA TYR A 55 -0.30 -7.73 -5.55
C TYR A 55 -0.11 -8.34 -6.94
N GLN A 56 -0.95 -8.02 -7.92
CA GLN A 56 -0.78 -8.55 -9.27
C GLN A 56 0.51 -8.02 -9.88
N GLY A 57 0.73 -6.71 -9.85
CA GLY A 57 1.97 -6.16 -10.37
C GLY A 57 3.21 -6.53 -9.55
N LEU A 58 3.04 -6.89 -8.27
CA LEU A 58 4.12 -7.49 -7.48
C LEU A 58 4.52 -8.88 -8.01
N VAL A 59 3.55 -9.71 -8.39
CA VAL A 59 3.76 -11.04 -8.97
C VAL A 59 4.34 -10.94 -10.38
N ASP A 60 3.77 -10.06 -11.21
CA ASP A 60 4.20 -9.84 -12.59
C ASP A 60 5.63 -9.28 -12.66
N GLY A 61 6.00 -8.41 -11.70
CA GLY A 61 7.31 -7.78 -11.67
C GLY A 61 7.54 -6.82 -12.83
N GLY A 62 8.79 -6.75 -13.31
CA GLY A 62 9.14 -5.95 -14.47
C GLY A 62 8.75 -4.47 -14.33
N ASP A 63 8.00 -3.96 -15.31
CA ASP A 63 7.55 -2.56 -15.37
C ASP A 63 6.48 -2.21 -14.33
N ASN A 64 5.89 -3.18 -13.65
CA ASN A 64 4.94 -2.90 -12.58
C ASN A 64 5.63 -2.44 -11.29
N ILE A 65 6.96 -2.55 -11.19
CA ILE A 65 7.73 -2.06 -10.02
C ILE A 65 8.65 -0.93 -10.47
N LYS A 66 8.21 0.32 -10.31
CA LYS A 66 8.94 1.51 -10.82
C LYS A 66 9.60 2.29 -9.70
N LEU A 67 10.84 2.75 -9.94
CA LEU A 67 11.51 3.64 -8.99
C LEU A 67 10.78 4.99 -8.96
N ALA A 68 10.37 5.42 -7.78
CA ALA A 68 9.75 6.71 -7.56
C ALA A 68 10.81 7.83 -7.50
N ASN A 69 10.43 8.99 -8.03
CA ASN A 69 11.09 10.24 -7.72
C ASN A 69 10.09 11.22 -7.08
N TRP A 70 10.55 12.42 -6.74
CA TRP A 70 9.70 13.42 -6.08
C TRP A 70 8.49 13.85 -6.93
N LEU A 71 8.63 13.85 -8.26
CA LEU A 71 7.58 14.22 -9.21
C LEU A 71 6.56 13.09 -9.39
N SER A 72 6.96 11.83 -9.24
CA SER A 72 6.08 10.65 -9.38
C SER A 72 4.83 10.68 -8.49
N VAL A 73 4.88 11.43 -7.38
CA VAL A 73 3.77 11.59 -6.42
C VAL A 73 3.33 13.05 -6.25
N SER A 74 3.55 13.88 -7.28
CA SER A 74 3.08 15.26 -7.30
C SER A 74 1.70 15.37 -7.96
N ASN A 75 0.87 16.28 -7.47
CA ASN A 75 -0.51 16.50 -7.96
C ASN A 75 -1.42 15.26 -7.90
N ILE A 76 -1.23 14.39 -6.91
CA ILE A 76 -2.07 13.19 -6.72
C ILE A 76 -3.00 13.24 -5.51
N ILE A 77 -2.79 14.14 -4.54
CA ILE A 77 -3.55 14.15 -3.27
C ILE A 77 -5.05 14.35 -3.51
N GLN A 78 -5.38 15.21 -4.47
CA GLN A 78 -6.74 15.59 -4.81
C GLN A 78 -7.46 14.57 -5.71
N LEU A 79 -6.77 13.51 -6.16
CA LEU A 79 -7.35 12.50 -7.03
C LEU A 79 -8.01 11.40 -6.20
N GLY A 80 -9.18 10.95 -6.65
CA GLY A 80 -9.85 9.77 -6.08
C GLY A 80 -9.10 8.47 -6.37
N GLY A 81 -9.45 7.42 -5.62
CA GLY A 81 -8.86 6.09 -5.75
C GLY A 81 -7.35 6.07 -5.50
N THR A 82 -6.62 5.31 -6.32
CA THR A 82 -5.16 5.17 -6.28
C THR A 82 -4.53 5.27 -7.67
N ILE A 83 -3.52 6.13 -7.82
CA ILE A 83 -2.78 6.33 -9.07
C ILE A 83 -1.88 5.15 -9.45
N ILE A 84 -1.67 4.20 -8.53
CA ILE A 84 -0.88 2.99 -8.74
C ILE A 84 -1.77 1.74 -8.90
N GLY A 85 -3.09 1.88 -8.95
CA GLY A 85 -4.02 0.75 -9.11
C GLY A 85 -4.13 -0.15 -7.87
N SER A 86 -5.15 -1.00 -7.82
CA SER A 86 -5.43 -1.87 -6.67
C SER A 86 -5.96 -3.26 -7.04
N ALA A 87 -5.53 -3.80 -8.18
CA ALA A 87 -6.02 -5.07 -8.70
C ALA A 87 -6.04 -6.20 -7.65
N ARG A 88 -7.14 -6.96 -7.65
CA ARG A 88 -7.25 -8.21 -6.88
C ARG A 88 -6.37 -9.26 -7.55
N CYS A 89 -5.56 -9.97 -6.78
CA CYS A 89 -4.64 -10.97 -7.29
C CYS A 89 -4.95 -12.35 -6.70
N LYS A 90 -5.42 -13.27 -7.53
CA LYS A 90 -5.64 -14.67 -7.11
C LYS A 90 -4.32 -15.44 -7.02
N GLU A 91 -3.37 -15.12 -7.88
CA GLU A 91 -2.05 -15.77 -7.92
C GLU A 91 -1.29 -15.57 -6.61
N PHE A 92 -1.40 -14.41 -5.97
CA PHE A 92 -0.76 -14.15 -4.68
C PHE A 92 -1.33 -15.00 -3.53
N MET A 93 -2.51 -15.60 -3.71
CA MET A 93 -3.05 -16.58 -2.75
C MET A 93 -2.32 -17.92 -2.82
N THR A 94 -1.62 -18.23 -3.93
CA THR A 94 -0.83 -19.45 -4.07
C THR A 94 0.62 -19.22 -3.65
N ARG A 95 1.29 -20.31 -3.27
CA ARG A 95 2.71 -20.32 -2.93
C ARG A 95 3.56 -19.85 -4.10
N GLU A 96 3.22 -20.27 -5.32
CA GLU A 96 3.95 -19.93 -6.54
C GLU A 96 3.90 -18.43 -6.86
N GLY A 97 2.73 -17.80 -6.73
CA GLY A 97 2.61 -16.36 -6.91
C GLY A 97 3.43 -15.59 -5.86
N ARG A 98 3.38 -16.01 -4.60
CA ARG A 98 4.23 -15.44 -3.55
C ARG A 98 5.73 -15.63 -3.83
N LEU A 99 6.12 -16.77 -4.39
CA LEU A 99 7.51 -17.04 -4.76
C LEU A 99 7.99 -16.12 -5.89
N SER A 100 7.15 -15.88 -6.91
CA SER A 100 7.41 -14.90 -7.96
C SER A 100 7.51 -13.47 -7.42
N ALA A 101 6.59 -13.09 -6.53
CA ALA A 101 6.64 -11.80 -5.83
C ALA A 101 7.92 -11.61 -5.01
N ALA A 102 8.33 -12.63 -4.25
CA ALA A 102 9.56 -12.59 -3.46
C ALA A 102 10.80 -12.44 -4.35
N TYR A 103 10.85 -13.16 -5.47
CA TYR A 103 11.92 -13.03 -6.46
C TYR A 103 12.03 -11.60 -6.99
N ASN A 104 10.91 -11.00 -7.39
CA ASN A 104 10.88 -9.64 -7.94
C ASN A 104 11.34 -8.57 -6.93
N LEU A 105 10.99 -8.72 -5.65
CA LEU A 105 11.48 -7.85 -4.57
C LEU A 105 12.99 -7.99 -4.38
N VAL A 106 13.49 -9.23 -4.32
CA VAL A 106 14.92 -9.53 -4.11
C VAL A 106 15.78 -9.02 -5.25
N GLN A 107 15.33 -9.16 -6.51
CA GLN A 107 16.02 -8.62 -7.68
C GLN A 107 16.26 -7.11 -7.58
N ARG A 108 15.31 -6.39 -6.97
CA ARG A 108 15.38 -4.94 -6.75
C ARG A 108 15.92 -4.55 -5.38
N ARG A 109 16.36 -5.54 -4.58
CA ARG A 109 16.91 -5.38 -3.23
C ARG A 109 15.92 -4.76 -2.23
N ILE A 110 14.62 -4.93 -2.49
CA ILE A 110 13.54 -4.39 -1.67
C ILE A 110 13.31 -5.33 -0.50
N THR A 111 13.45 -4.82 0.72
CA THR A 111 13.20 -5.55 1.98
C THR A 111 12.18 -4.87 2.88
N ASN A 112 11.65 -3.73 2.46
CA ASN A 112 10.69 -2.93 3.22
C ASN A 112 9.48 -2.71 2.34
N LEU A 113 8.32 -3.19 2.76
CA LEU A 113 7.08 -3.12 2.00
C LEU A 113 6.03 -2.35 2.80
N CYS A 114 5.46 -1.32 2.20
CA CYS A 114 4.30 -0.60 2.72
C CYS A 114 3.07 -1.05 1.93
N VAL A 115 2.11 -1.67 2.61
CA VAL A 115 0.86 -2.14 2.00
C VAL A 115 -0.27 -1.25 2.48
N CYS A 116 -0.93 -0.55 1.56
CA CYS A 116 -2.13 0.23 1.85
C CYS A 116 -3.36 -0.50 1.32
N GLY A 117 -4.29 -0.88 2.20
CA GLY A 117 -5.48 -1.63 1.80
C GLY A 117 -6.35 -2.04 2.98
N GLY A 118 -7.36 -2.85 2.70
CA GLY A 118 -8.27 -3.41 3.71
C GLY A 118 -7.70 -4.67 4.40
N ASP A 119 -8.52 -5.29 5.23
CA ASP A 119 -8.15 -6.45 6.05
C ASP A 119 -7.54 -7.60 5.24
N GLY A 120 -8.17 -8.00 4.13
CA GLY A 120 -7.66 -9.08 3.29
C GLY A 120 -6.26 -8.81 2.72
N SER A 121 -5.97 -7.55 2.36
CA SER A 121 -4.66 -7.15 1.84
C SER A 121 -3.59 -7.17 2.92
N LEU A 122 -3.93 -6.76 4.15
CA LEU A 122 -3.03 -6.77 5.31
C LEU A 122 -2.77 -8.18 5.82
N THR A 123 -3.79 -9.03 5.82
CA THR A 123 -3.67 -10.46 6.13
C THR A 123 -2.75 -11.16 5.13
N GLY A 124 -2.92 -10.90 3.83
CA GLY A 124 -2.02 -11.41 2.78
C GLY A 124 -0.57 -10.96 2.98
N ALA A 125 -0.37 -9.71 3.42
CA ALA A 125 0.96 -9.20 3.74
C ALA A 125 1.59 -9.95 4.94
N ASN A 126 0.81 -10.20 5.99
CA ASN A 126 1.29 -10.93 7.17
C ASN A 126 1.70 -12.37 6.85
N ILE A 127 0.90 -13.07 6.03
CA ILE A 127 1.23 -14.41 5.53
C ILE A 127 2.54 -14.36 4.73
N PHE A 128 2.66 -13.39 3.81
CA PHE A 128 3.86 -13.24 2.98
C PHE A 128 5.13 -12.99 3.80
N ARG A 129 5.05 -12.15 4.85
CA ARG A 129 6.16 -11.93 5.79
C ARG A 129 6.54 -13.21 6.55
N THR A 130 5.54 -13.96 7.02
CA THR A 130 5.77 -15.19 7.79
C THR A 130 6.40 -16.28 6.93
N GLU A 131 5.99 -16.38 5.68
CA GLU A 131 6.51 -17.37 4.73
C GLU A 131 7.85 -16.98 4.07
N TRP A 132 8.31 -15.73 4.27
CA TRP A 132 9.43 -15.14 3.54
C TRP A 132 10.70 -15.99 3.52
N SER A 133 11.13 -16.53 4.68
CA SER A 133 12.34 -17.36 4.75
C SER A 133 12.21 -18.64 3.92
N GLY A 134 11.05 -19.28 3.96
CA GLY A 134 10.79 -20.48 3.17
C GLY A 134 10.75 -20.21 1.66
N LEU A 135 10.25 -19.04 1.25
CA LEU A 135 10.26 -18.62 -0.15
C LEU A 135 11.69 -18.39 -0.65
N LEU A 136 12.56 -17.77 0.17
CA LEU A 136 13.97 -17.58 -0.19
C LEU A 136 14.74 -18.91 -0.30
N GLU A 137 14.50 -19.85 0.61
CA GLU A 137 15.11 -21.18 0.54
C GLU A 137 14.72 -21.92 -0.75
N GLU A 138 13.46 -21.81 -1.14
CA GLU A 138 12.94 -22.40 -2.37
C GLU A 138 13.53 -21.73 -3.63
N LEU A 139 13.68 -20.40 -3.62
CA LEU A 139 14.35 -19.65 -4.68
C LEU A 139 15.84 -20.01 -4.82
N VAL A 140 16.52 -20.34 -3.71
CA VAL A 140 17.89 -20.86 -3.74
C VAL A 140 17.93 -22.26 -4.34
N LYS A 141 17.04 -23.16 -3.90
CA LYS A 141 16.96 -24.55 -4.41
C LYS A 141 16.69 -24.61 -5.91
N THR A 142 15.84 -23.71 -6.40
CA THR A 142 15.53 -23.58 -7.84
C THR A 142 16.61 -22.85 -8.64
N GLY A 143 17.67 -22.37 -7.99
CA GLY A 143 18.79 -21.68 -8.63
C GLY A 143 18.46 -20.25 -9.12
N LYS A 144 17.30 -19.70 -8.76
CA LYS A 144 16.90 -18.34 -9.15
C LYS A 144 17.69 -17.25 -8.40
N ILE A 145 18.09 -17.52 -7.16
CA ILE A 145 18.92 -16.61 -6.35
C ILE A 145 20.09 -17.36 -5.72
N THR A 146 21.15 -16.65 -5.38
CA THR A 146 22.30 -17.24 -4.66
C THR A 146 22.08 -17.23 -3.15
N GLU A 147 22.74 -18.14 -2.44
CA GLU A 147 22.70 -18.18 -0.97
C GLU A 147 23.15 -16.87 -0.32
N ALA A 148 24.12 -16.17 -0.92
CA ALA A 148 24.59 -14.87 -0.45
C ALA A 148 23.48 -13.81 -0.48
N VAL A 149 22.70 -13.78 -1.57
CA VAL A 149 21.56 -12.87 -1.73
C VAL A 149 20.45 -13.23 -0.73
N ALA A 150 20.14 -14.52 -0.57
CA ALA A 150 19.14 -14.98 0.40
C ALA A 150 19.52 -14.61 1.84
N LYS A 151 20.80 -14.72 2.22
CA LYS A 151 21.31 -14.28 3.53
C LYS A 151 21.22 -12.76 3.70
N GLN A 152 21.55 -12.00 2.66
CA GLN A 152 21.53 -10.54 2.70
C GLN A 152 20.11 -9.98 2.89
N TYR A 153 19.10 -10.60 2.27
CA TYR A 153 17.70 -10.15 2.29
C TYR A 153 16.78 -11.08 3.09
N ARG A 154 17.32 -11.75 4.12
CA ARG A 154 16.62 -12.76 4.93
C ARG A 154 15.34 -12.26 5.60
N HIS A 155 15.21 -10.95 5.81
CA HIS A 155 14.08 -10.37 6.52
C HIS A 155 13.30 -9.41 5.62
N LEU A 156 11.97 -9.60 5.60
CA LEU A 156 11.03 -8.68 5.02
C LEU A 156 10.33 -7.88 6.13
N ASN A 157 10.49 -6.56 6.08
CA ASN A 157 9.78 -5.63 6.94
C ASN A 157 8.49 -5.21 6.22
N ILE A 158 7.36 -5.34 6.89
CA ILE A 158 6.06 -4.91 6.35
C ILE A 158 5.44 -3.89 7.29
N VAL A 159 4.92 -2.82 6.71
CA VAL A 159 4.05 -1.85 7.38
C VAL A 159 2.70 -1.84 6.66
N GLY A 160 1.62 -1.95 7.43
CA GLY A 160 0.26 -1.87 6.94
C GLY A 160 -0.33 -0.48 7.15
N LEU A 161 -1.01 0.06 6.15
CA LEU A 161 -1.88 1.23 6.24
C LEU A 161 -3.30 0.78 5.91
N VAL A 162 -4.26 1.09 6.79
CA VAL A 162 -5.64 0.66 6.60
C VAL A 162 -6.38 1.64 5.72
N GLY A 163 -6.62 1.24 4.47
CA GLY A 163 -7.45 1.98 3.51
C GLY A 163 -8.73 1.22 3.24
N SER A 164 -9.83 1.71 3.78
CA SER A 164 -11.19 1.14 3.66
C SER A 164 -12.22 2.24 3.91
N ILE A 165 -13.34 2.19 3.19
CA ILE A 165 -14.49 3.06 3.44
C ILE A 165 -15.40 2.53 4.56
N ASP A 166 -15.27 1.25 4.90
CA ASP A 166 -16.18 0.54 5.81
C ASP A 166 -15.88 0.80 7.29
N ASN A 167 -14.67 1.31 7.60
CA ASN A 167 -14.17 1.52 8.97
C ASN A 167 -14.30 0.29 9.89
N ASP A 168 -14.04 -0.89 9.33
CA ASP A 168 -14.29 -2.19 9.95
C ASP A 168 -13.01 -2.89 10.45
N PHE A 169 -11.86 -2.22 10.39
CA PHE A 169 -10.59 -2.80 10.84
C PHE A 169 -10.39 -2.62 12.34
N CYS A 170 -10.38 -3.72 13.08
CA CYS A 170 -10.18 -3.70 14.52
C CYS A 170 -8.79 -3.15 14.88
N GLY A 171 -8.74 -2.24 15.86
CA GLY A 171 -7.50 -1.64 16.35
C GLY A 171 -7.17 -0.24 15.80
N THR A 172 -7.99 0.30 14.89
CA THR A 172 -7.95 1.72 14.51
C THR A 172 -9.32 2.36 14.71
N ASP A 173 -9.36 3.61 15.19
CA ASP A 173 -10.63 4.35 15.33
C ASP A 173 -11.17 4.78 13.96
N MET A 174 -10.27 5.03 13.01
CA MET A 174 -10.59 5.53 11.67
C MET A 174 -9.71 4.91 10.59
N THR A 175 -10.32 4.47 9.50
CA THR A 175 -9.64 4.00 8.28
C THR A 175 -9.56 5.10 7.22
N ILE A 176 -8.52 5.05 6.38
CA ILE A 176 -8.36 5.99 5.28
C ILE A 176 -9.52 5.78 4.29
N GLY A 177 -10.32 6.82 4.11
CA GLY A 177 -11.48 6.84 3.19
C GLY A 177 -12.84 6.83 3.88
N ALA A 178 -12.93 6.47 5.16
CA ALA A 178 -14.19 6.44 5.90
C ALA A 178 -14.89 7.81 5.93
N ASP A 179 -14.15 8.88 6.27
CA ASP A 179 -14.70 10.25 6.29
C ASP A 179 -15.18 10.69 4.90
N SER A 180 -14.39 10.39 3.87
CA SER A 180 -14.72 10.76 2.50
C SER A 180 -15.98 10.04 2.01
N ALA A 181 -16.14 8.75 2.35
CA ALA A 181 -17.35 8.00 2.06
C ALA A 181 -18.57 8.56 2.81
N LEU A 182 -18.42 8.86 4.10
CA LEU A 182 -19.47 9.50 4.90
C LEU A 182 -19.90 10.85 4.29
N HIS A 183 -18.93 11.65 3.85
CA HIS A 183 -19.20 12.92 3.19
C HIS A 183 -20.03 12.74 1.90
N ARG A 184 -19.72 11.73 1.07
CA ARG A 184 -20.54 11.41 -0.11
C ARG A 184 -21.95 10.95 0.27
N ILE A 185 -22.09 10.17 1.33
CA ILE A 185 -23.41 9.74 1.85
C ILE A 185 -24.23 10.95 2.28
N MET A 186 -23.64 11.89 3.01
CA MET A 186 -24.32 13.12 3.44
C MET A 186 -24.79 13.96 2.25
N GLU A 187 -23.93 14.18 1.25
CA GLU A 187 -24.31 14.91 0.04
C GLU A 187 -25.52 14.28 -0.67
N VAL A 188 -25.57 12.94 -0.75
CA VAL A 188 -26.69 12.21 -1.37
C VAL A 188 -27.96 12.33 -0.51
N ILE A 189 -27.84 12.22 0.82
CA ILE A 189 -28.98 12.39 1.74
C ILE A 189 -29.54 13.81 1.64
N ASP A 190 -28.69 14.84 1.62
CA ASP A 190 -29.11 16.23 1.48
C ASP A 190 -29.84 16.46 0.14
N ALA A 191 -29.31 15.90 -0.95
CA ALA A 191 -29.96 15.94 -2.26
C ALA A 191 -31.36 15.30 -2.24
N ILE A 192 -31.51 14.14 -1.60
CA ILE A 192 -32.80 13.42 -1.50
C ILE A 192 -33.78 14.17 -0.58
N THR A 193 -33.31 14.74 0.52
CA THR A 193 -34.14 15.36 1.57
C THR A 193 -34.97 16.53 1.00
N THR A 194 -34.38 17.33 0.11
CA THR A 194 -35.10 18.44 -0.55
C THR A 194 -36.33 18.00 -1.34
N THR A 195 -36.32 16.79 -1.91
CA THR A 195 -37.45 16.22 -2.63
C THR A 195 -38.43 15.54 -1.67
N ALA A 196 -37.91 14.81 -0.68
CA ALA A 196 -38.73 14.10 0.32
C ALA A 196 -39.64 15.05 1.12
N GLN A 197 -39.15 16.24 1.48
CA GLN A 197 -39.92 17.25 2.21
C GLN A 197 -41.12 17.81 1.42
N ARG A 198 -41.11 17.75 0.08
CA ARG A 198 -42.24 18.22 -0.75
C ARG A 198 -43.44 17.28 -0.74
N TYR A 199 -43.24 16.01 -0.39
CA TYR A 199 -44.29 14.98 -0.38
C TYR A 199 -44.64 14.52 1.05
N ALA A 200 -44.02 15.09 2.08
CA ALA A 200 -44.45 14.87 3.45
C ALA A 200 -45.86 15.49 3.63
N PRO A 201 -46.86 14.73 4.10
CA PRO A 201 -48.20 15.28 4.30
C PRO A 201 -48.13 16.38 5.37
N SER A 202 -48.31 17.62 4.93
CA SER A 202 -48.66 18.74 5.79
C SER A 202 -50.06 18.55 6.34
N SER A 203 -50.25 17.62 7.29
CA SER A 203 -51.54 17.39 7.96
C SER A 203 -51.37 16.61 9.28
N PHE A 204 -50.78 17.24 10.28
CA PHE A 204 -51.14 17.02 11.68
C PHE A 204 -51.13 18.40 12.36
N CYS A 205 -52.21 19.14 12.17
CA CYS A 205 -52.69 20.21 13.02
C CYS A 205 -54.07 19.80 13.54
#